data_AF-A0A2E5CCX2-F1
#
_entry.id   AF-A0A2E5CCX2-F1
#
_cell.length_a   1.000
_cell.length_b   1.000
_cell.length_c   1.000
_cell.angle_alpha   90.00
_cell.angle_beta   90.00
_cell.angle_gamma   90.00
#
_symmetry.space_group_name_H-M   'P 1'
#
loop_
_entity.id
_entity.type
_entity.pdbx_description
1 polymer ?
#
loop_
_entity_poly.entity_id
_entity_poly.type
_entity_poly.pdbx_seq_one_letter_code
_entity_poly.pdbx_strand_id
1 'polypeptide(L)'
;MEFLNLNNEQALSFASTLTIIICSLLFAAFLFSLLAPRRFKSAEFVSYTPALLTSLGIFGTFAGIVVGLMAFDVNNIDGSIQGLLTGLKTAFFTSLVGILLSILFKVIQSAGFGKDNDVEEASHATPEAILGAINQQRNSLDSLVGAIGGESDGSILSQMKLLRGDLNDSHKLALKSQQEAAETLSKITEQLATQKEAFEVFTDKLWIKMQDFADMLSKSATETVIEALKQVITDFNNNLTEQFGENFKQLNEAVKELVVWQDNYKVQIADMTEQYKLGVESISATEQSVAKISTESKVIPESMTNLKEVMEVNQHQLAELERHLEAFKDIRDRAVEAVPEIRKQVDETVKTIADSVEAASTHYNVLLSESDKYIQTHIASSNDLLSSFVTNTREGIETISDKLTESATKVETVISQSANEFTDNVSRANGGLQDSASHITEQTKVIKEHLQDTVEDLNQHVRSMIETLVQDAKALSTTLGDANKALVTDTSSARDSVTQSIEAMQKRLEASLEDATASQTQHMQRVFSNLDAGLKEQVGKTGEAVQEQLNLIDQSMQRELNSVMNTMGKNLGQIANQFVKDYSYLTEQMSIVVKKAS
;
A
#
# COMPACT_ATOMS: atom_id res chain seq x y z
N MET A 1 -64.69 -17.17 -37.22
CA MET A 1 -64.73 -16.08 -38.21
C MET A 1 -63.36 -15.44 -38.19
N GLU A 2 -62.55 -15.62 -39.23
CA GLU A 2 -61.38 -14.77 -39.43
C GLU A 2 -61.89 -13.33 -39.54
N PHE A 3 -61.58 -12.49 -38.54
CA PHE A 3 -61.84 -11.07 -38.63
C PHE A 3 -60.92 -10.54 -39.74
N LEU A 4 -61.50 -10.23 -40.91
CA LEU A 4 -60.79 -9.61 -42.03
C LEU A 4 -60.09 -8.35 -41.54
N ASN A 5 -58.75 -8.38 -41.44
CA ASN A 5 -57.96 -7.18 -41.20
C ASN A 5 -58.12 -6.28 -42.44
N LEU A 6 -58.96 -5.26 -42.30
CA LEU A 6 -59.18 -4.27 -43.35
C LEU A 6 -57.99 -3.31 -43.39
N ASN A 7 -57.55 -2.95 -44.60
CA ASN A 7 -56.54 -1.90 -44.74
C ASN A 7 -57.09 -0.57 -44.18
N ASN A 8 -56.21 0.27 -43.60
CA ASN A 8 -56.60 1.51 -42.92
C ASN A 8 -57.53 2.42 -43.73
N GLU A 9 -57.32 2.54 -45.05
CA GLU A 9 -58.20 3.33 -45.94
C GLU A 9 -59.61 2.73 -46.07
N GLN A 10 -59.71 1.40 -46.11
CA GLN A 10 -60.99 0.69 -46.20
C GLN A 10 -61.76 0.81 -44.88
N ALA A 11 -61.07 0.72 -43.74
CA ALA A 11 -61.66 0.93 -42.43
C ALA A 11 -62.17 2.38 -42.25
N LEU A 12 -61.43 3.37 -42.76
CA LEU A 12 -61.86 4.78 -42.76
C LEU A 12 -63.15 4.99 -43.58
N SER A 13 -63.19 4.43 -44.78
CA SER A 13 -64.37 4.49 -45.66
C SER A 13 -65.58 3.78 -45.02
N PHE A 14 -65.35 2.62 -44.40
CA PHE A 14 -66.39 1.84 -43.75
C PHE A 14 -66.93 2.54 -42.49
N ALA A 15 -66.07 3.10 -41.64
CA ALA A 15 -66.48 3.87 -40.46
C ALA A 15 -67.32 5.10 -40.85
N SER A 16 -66.91 5.83 -41.89
CA SER A 16 -67.67 6.99 -42.38
C SER A 16 -69.04 6.58 -42.94
N THR A 17 -69.08 5.50 -43.74
CA THR A 17 -70.34 4.97 -44.31
C THR A 17 -71.28 4.48 -43.20
N LEU A 18 -70.75 3.76 -42.22
CA LEU A 18 -71.49 3.30 -41.05
C LEU A 18 -72.08 4.47 -40.24
N THR A 19 -71.30 5.53 -40.04
CA THR A 19 -71.76 6.75 -39.36
C THR A 19 -72.99 7.34 -40.07
N ILE A 20 -72.91 7.48 -41.39
CA ILE A 20 -74.00 8.04 -42.20
C ILE A 20 -75.25 7.17 -42.12
N ILE A 21 -75.10 5.84 -42.20
CA ILE A 21 -76.23 4.90 -42.10
C ILE A 21 -76.91 4.99 -40.73
N ILE A 22 -76.13 4.96 -39.65
CA ILE A 22 -76.67 4.99 -38.28
C ILE A 22 -77.31 6.35 -37.98
N CYS A 23 -76.69 7.46 -38.37
CA CYS A 23 -77.29 8.78 -38.23
C CYS A 23 -78.57 8.93 -39.06
N SER A 24 -78.62 8.35 -40.26
CA SER A 24 -79.84 8.35 -41.10
C SER A 24 -80.96 7.53 -40.46
N LEU A 25 -80.64 6.37 -39.88
CA LEU A 25 -81.60 5.55 -39.11
C LEU A 25 -82.10 6.27 -37.86
N LEU A 26 -81.21 6.91 -37.10
CA LEU A 26 -81.58 7.73 -35.93
C LEU A 26 -82.53 8.86 -36.33
N PHE A 27 -82.24 9.56 -37.42
CA PHE A 27 -83.08 10.67 -37.90
C PHE A 27 -84.41 10.17 -38.49
N ALA A 28 -84.42 9.04 -39.19
CA ALA A 28 -85.62 8.40 -39.70
C ALA A 28 -86.52 7.91 -38.55
N ALA A 29 -85.95 7.28 -37.52
CA ALA A 29 -86.67 6.87 -36.32
C ALA A 29 -87.25 8.09 -35.59
N PHE A 30 -86.46 9.16 -35.44
CA PHE A 30 -86.92 10.41 -34.83
C PHE A 30 -88.08 11.06 -35.61
N LEU A 31 -87.97 11.18 -36.94
CA LEU A 31 -89.04 11.72 -37.80
C LEU A 31 -90.28 10.83 -37.80
N PHE A 32 -90.09 9.51 -37.86
CA PHE A 32 -91.18 8.55 -37.80
C PHE A 32 -91.94 8.68 -36.48
N SER A 33 -91.23 8.80 -35.34
CA SER A 33 -91.86 9.03 -34.04
C SER A 33 -92.56 10.39 -33.90
N LEU A 34 -92.13 11.41 -34.66
CA LEU A 34 -92.79 12.73 -34.71
C LEU A 34 -94.05 12.74 -35.60
N LEU A 35 -94.05 11.94 -36.68
CA LEU A 35 -95.14 11.86 -37.66
C LEU A 35 -96.18 10.79 -37.32
N ALA A 36 -95.76 9.68 -36.72
CA ALA A 36 -96.61 8.54 -36.35
C ALA A 36 -97.84 8.93 -35.53
N PRO A 37 -97.77 9.82 -34.51
CA PRO A 37 -98.95 10.24 -33.73
C PRO A 37 -100.08 10.83 -34.58
N ARG A 38 -99.76 11.44 -35.73
CA ARG A 38 -100.75 12.03 -36.64
C ARG A 38 -101.41 11.04 -37.60
N ARG A 39 -100.85 9.82 -37.76
CA ARG A 39 -101.33 8.85 -38.77
C ARG A 39 -101.68 7.48 -38.19
N PHE A 40 -101.05 7.07 -37.10
CA PHE A 40 -101.29 5.82 -36.37
C PHE A 40 -101.27 6.10 -34.86
N LYS A 41 -102.39 5.89 -34.18
CA LYS A 41 -102.55 6.12 -32.73
C LYS A 41 -101.82 5.05 -31.90
N SER A 42 -100.49 4.97 -31.96
CA SER A 42 -99.68 4.06 -31.13
C SER A 42 -98.88 4.84 -30.08
N ALA A 43 -99.54 5.17 -28.96
CA ALA A 43 -98.94 5.91 -27.83
C ALA A 43 -97.73 5.18 -27.21
N GLU A 44 -97.70 3.86 -27.27
CA GLU A 44 -96.64 3.02 -26.70
C GLU A 44 -95.30 3.14 -27.44
N PHE A 45 -95.32 3.36 -28.76
CA PHE A 45 -94.09 3.58 -29.53
C PHE A 45 -93.47 4.95 -29.26
N VAL A 46 -94.32 5.96 -29.02
CA VAL A 46 -93.91 7.34 -28.72
C VAL A 46 -93.21 7.41 -27.36
N SER A 47 -93.74 6.73 -26.34
CA SER A 47 -93.11 6.69 -25.01
C SER A 47 -91.77 5.93 -25.00
N TYR A 48 -91.64 4.89 -25.83
CA TYR A 48 -90.40 4.12 -25.97
C TYR A 48 -89.33 4.78 -26.86
N THR A 49 -89.70 5.78 -27.68
CA THR A 49 -88.82 6.42 -28.65
C THR A 49 -87.51 6.99 -28.06
N PRO A 50 -87.50 7.72 -26.93
CA PRO A 50 -86.25 8.23 -26.35
C PRO A 50 -85.29 7.11 -25.94
N ALA A 51 -85.82 6.01 -25.39
CA ALA A 51 -85.01 4.85 -25.04
C ALA A 51 -84.45 4.18 -26.31
N LEU A 52 -85.27 4.03 -27.35
CA LEU A 52 -84.86 3.48 -28.64
C LEU A 52 -83.76 4.31 -29.32
N LEU A 53 -83.89 5.64 -29.35
CA LEU A 53 -82.88 6.55 -29.92
C LEU A 53 -81.55 6.49 -29.15
N THR A 54 -81.62 6.37 -27.82
CA THR A 54 -80.43 6.23 -26.97
C THR A 54 -79.77 4.87 -27.17
N SER A 55 -80.55 3.78 -27.17
CA SER A 55 -80.05 2.42 -27.42
C SER A 55 -79.48 2.24 -28.82
N LEU A 56 -80.08 2.86 -29.84
CA LEU A 56 -79.55 2.85 -31.21
C LEU A 56 -78.26 3.68 -31.32
N GLY A 57 -78.14 4.76 -30.55
CA GLY A 57 -76.89 5.51 -30.38
C GLY A 57 -75.78 4.69 -29.70
N ILE A 58 -76.12 3.95 -28.63
CA ILE A 58 -75.19 3.02 -27.96
C ILE A 58 -74.76 1.89 -28.91
N PHE A 59 -75.69 1.34 -29.68
CA PHE A 59 -75.37 0.36 -30.71
C PHE A 59 -74.37 0.91 -31.74
N GLY A 60 -74.54 2.16 -32.16
CA GLY A 60 -73.57 2.85 -33.03
C GLY A 60 -72.20 3.02 -32.41
N THR A 61 -72.12 3.22 -31.09
CA THR A 61 -70.86 3.22 -30.34
C THR A 61 -70.15 1.88 -30.43
N PHE A 62 -70.85 0.78 -30.15
CA PHE A 62 -70.28 -0.55 -30.25
C PHE A 62 -69.87 -0.91 -31.68
N ALA A 63 -70.70 -0.59 -32.67
CA ALA A 63 -70.38 -0.84 -34.07
C ALA A 63 -69.14 -0.03 -34.53
N GLY A 64 -69.00 1.23 -34.11
CA GLY A 64 -67.83 2.06 -34.41
C GLY A 64 -66.54 1.55 -33.77
N ILE A 65 -66.61 1.07 -32.52
CA ILE A 65 -65.46 0.45 -31.83
C ILE A 65 -65.04 -0.84 -32.52
N VAL A 66 -65.99 -1.70 -32.91
CA VAL A 66 -65.70 -2.95 -33.63
C VAL A 66 -65.00 -2.66 -34.96
N VAL A 67 -65.44 -1.65 -35.72
CA VAL A 67 -64.77 -1.23 -36.95
C VAL A 67 -63.36 -0.68 -36.66
N GLY A 68 -63.19 0.09 -35.59
CA GLY A 68 -61.88 0.58 -35.16
C GLY A 68 -60.91 -0.54 -34.75
N LEU A 69 -61.42 -1.61 -34.14
CA LEU A 69 -60.63 -2.80 -33.77
C LEU A 69 -60.35 -3.72 -34.95
N MET A 70 -61.22 -3.80 -35.96
CA MET A 70 -60.96 -4.54 -37.21
C MET A 70 -59.83 -3.93 -38.05
N ALA A 71 -59.49 -2.67 -37.81
CA ALA A 71 -58.35 -1.98 -38.42
C ALA A 71 -57.09 -2.02 -37.54
N PHE A 72 -57.17 -2.66 -36.37
CA PHE A 72 -56.10 -2.63 -35.38
C PHE A 72 -55.16 -3.83 -35.55
N ASP A 73 -53.94 -3.57 -36.02
CA ASP A 73 -52.88 -4.55 -36.13
C ASP A 73 -51.90 -4.43 -34.94
N VAL A 74 -51.78 -5.51 -34.17
CA VAL A 74 -50.88 -5.62 -33.01
C VAL A 74 -49.41 -5.48 -33.42
N ASN A 75 -49.07 -5.79 -34.67
CA ASN A 75 -47.70 -5.70 -35.19
C ASN A 75 -47.34 -4.31 -35.73
N ASN A 76 -48.32 -3.41 -35.91
CA ASN A 76 -48.10 -2.04 -36.39
C ASN A 76 -49.02 -1.07 -35.63
N ILE A 77 -48.70 -0.87 -34.35
CA ILE A 77 -49.51 -0.06 -33.42
C ILE A 77 -49.61 1.39 -33.92
N ASP A 78 -48.50 2.00 -34.35
CA ASP A 78 -48.49 3.41 -34.78
C ASP A 78 -49.36 3.67 -36.00
N GLY A 79 -49.35 2.77 -36.99
CA GLY A 79 -50.23 2.85 -38.16
C GLY A 79 -51.69 2.58 -37.80
N SER A 80 -51.94 1.66 -36.87
CA SER A 80 -53.28 1.19 -36.47
C SER A 80 -54.04 2.19 -35.60
N ILE A 81 -53.34 3.09 -34.90
CA ILE A 81 -53.96 4.13 -34.06
C ILE A 81 -54.87 5.05 -34.89
N GLN A 82 -54.50 5.37 -36.13
CA GLN A 82 -55.31 6.26 -36.97
C GLN A 82 -56.68 5.64 -37.34
N GLY A 83 -56.71 4.34 -37.66
CA GLY A 83 -57.94 3.59 -37.92
C GLY A 83 -58.81 3.46 -36.66
N LEU A 84 -58.17 3.15 -35.52
CA LEU A 84 -58.82 3.05 -34.22
C LEU A 84 -59.46 4.38 -33.79
N LEU A 85 -58.72 5.49 -33.89
CA LEU A 85 -59.22 6.83 -33.56
C LEU A 85 -60.38 7.25 -34.44
N THR A 86 -60.41 6.82 -35.70
CA THR A 86 -61.51 7.11 -36.61
C THR A 86 -62.77 6.30 -36.26
N GLY A 87 -62.63 5.01 -35.98
CA GLY A 87 -63.75 4.18 -35.49
C GLY A 87 -64.31 4.68 -34.16
N LEU A 88 -63.43 5.15 -33.28
CA LEU A 88 -63.80 5.76 -32.00
C LEU A 88 -64.51 7.12 -32.21
N LYS A 89 -64.08 7.96 -33.15
CA LYS A 89 -64.79 9.20 -33.52
C LYS A 89 -66.21 8.92 -34.00
N THR A 90 -66.39 7.90 -34.85
CA THR A 90 -67.71 7.41 -35.29
C THR A 90 -68.56 6.94 -34.12
N ALA A 91 -67.96 6.16 -33.21
CA ALA A 91 -68.61 5.62 -32.04
C ALA A 91 -69.15 6.70 -31.10
N PHE A 92 -68.36 7.75 -30.86
CA PHE A 92 -68.76 8.90 -30.06
C PHE A 92 -69.81 9.77 -30.76
N PHE A 93 -69.63 10.03 -32.05
CA PHE A 93 -70.54 10.93 -32.78
C PHE A 93 -71.96 10.35 -32.89
N THR A 94 -72.10 9.06 -33.19
CA THR A 94 -73.41 8.39 -33.27
C THR A 94 -74.12 8.34 -31.92
N SER A 95 -73.38 8.13 -30.82
CA SER A 95 -73.91 8.21 -29.45
C SER A 95 -74.41 9.61 -29.10
N LEU A 96 -73.61 10.62 -29.43
CA LEU A 96 -73.94 12.02 -29.17
C LEU A 96 -75.22 12.42 -29.91
N VAL A 97 -75.34 12.05 -31.18
CA VAL A 97 -76.56 12.32 -31.98
C VAL A 97 -77.76 11.57 -31.40
N GLY A 98 -77.61 10.31 -30.98
CA GLY A 98 -78.69 9.52 -30.36
C GLY A 98 -79.20 10.13 -29.05
N ILE A 99 -78.29 10.57 -28.17
CA ILE A 99 -78.64 11.25 -26.92
C ILE A 99 -79.27 12.63 -27.20
N LEU A 100 -78.72 13.40 -28.13
CA LEU A 100 -79.22 14.73 -28.47
C LEU A 100 -80.64 14.66 -29.04
N LEU A 101 -80.89 13.74 -29.99
CA LEU A 101 -82.23 13.51 -30.54
C LEU A 101 -83.20 12.96 -29.47
N SER A 102 -82.74 12.12 -28.55
CA SER A 102 -83.54 11.63 -27.41
C SER A 102 -83.96 12.76 -26.48
N ILE A 103 -83.04 13.67 -26.12
CA ILE A 103 -83.33 14.84 -25.31
C ILE A 103 -84.29 15.78 -26.05
N LEU A 104 -84.02 16.06 -27.33
CA LEU A 104 -84.84 16.95 -28.14
C LEU A 104 -86.27 16.39 -28.30
N PHE A 105 -86.41 15.06 -28.44
CA PHE A 105 -87.71 14.39 -28.44
C PHE A 105 -88.44 14.53 -27.10
N LYS A 106 -87.75 14.32 -25.96
CA LYS A 106 -88.34 14.51 -24.62
C LYS A 106 -88.79 15.95 -24.38
N VAL A 107 -88.03 16.94 -24.87
CA VAL A 107 -88.41 18.36 -24.79
C VAL A 107 -89.67 18.63 -25.62
N ILE A 108 -89.78 18.07 -26.83
CA ILE A 108 -90.98 18.20 -27.67
C ILE A 108 -92.19 17.50 -27.02
N GLN A 109 -92.01 16.32 -26.42
CA GLN A 109 -93.06 15.60 -25.68
C GLN A 109 -93.55 16.40 -24.46
N SER A 110 -92.62 16.98 -23.70
CA SER A 110 -92.92 17.85 -22.56
C SER A 110 -93.65 19.14 -22.97
N ALA A 111 -93.31 19.69 -24.16
CA ALA A 111 -93.91 20.88 -24.73
C ALA A 111 -95.33 20.68 -25.30
N GLY A 112 -95.93 19.49 -25.16
CA GLY A 112 -97.38 19.28 -25.39
C GLY A 112 -97.76 18.56 -26.68
N PHE A 113 -96.82 17.96 -27.41
CA PHE A 113 -97.14 17.08 -28.54
C PHE A 113 -97.41 15.64 -28.06
N GLY A 114 -98.68 15.25 -27.93
CA GLY A 114 -99.10 13.87 -27.64
C GLY A 114 -99.31 13.53 -26.16
N LYS A 115 -99.86 14.44 -25.35
CA LYS A 115 -100.34 14.14 -23.99
C LYS A 115 -101.69 13.40 -24.06
N ASP A 116 -101.69 12.11 -23.72
CA ASP A 116 -102.83 11.48 -23.04
C ASP A 116 -102.72 11.88 -21.56
N ASN A 117 -103.79 12.49 -21.04
CA ASN A 117 -103.91 12.88 -19.65
C ASN A 117 -104.41 11.68 -18.85
N ASP A 118 -103.53 10.98 -18.14
CA ASP A 118 -103.93 10.08 -17.05
C ASP A 118 -103.11 10.40 -15.80
N VAL A 119 -103.61 11.36 -15.03
CA VAL A 119 -103.50 11.37 -13.56
C VAL A 119 -104.79 12.00 -13.04
N GLU A 120 -105.80 11.18 -12.80
CA GLU A 120 -106.90 11.56 -11.90
C GLU A 120 -106.36 11.59 -10.47
N GLU A 121 -106.36 12.78 -9.86
CA GLU A 121 -106.38 12.90 -8.40
C GLU A 121 -107.68 12.25 -7.90
N ALA A 122 -107.56 11.01 -7.40
CA ALA A 122 -108.68 10.29 -6.80
C ALA A 122 -109.09 10.95 -5.47
N SER A 123 -110.11 11.80 -5.53
CA SER A 123 -110.80 12.38 -4.36
C SER A 123 -111.73 11.40 -3.63
N HIS A 124 -111.76 10.12 -3.99
CA HIS A 124 -112.56 9.11 -3.29
C HIS A 124 -111.80 7.78 -3.21
N ALA A 125 -111.49 7.34 -1.99
CA ALA A 125 -110.90 6.03 -1.74
C ALA A 125 -111.99 4.95 -1.91
N THR A 126 -112.01 4.28 -3.07
CA THR A 126 -112.85 3.09 -3.27
C THR A 126 -112.25 1.89 -2.53
N PRO A 127 -113.06 0.92 -2.08
CA PRO A 127 -112.57 -0.31 -1.45
C PRO A 127 -111.52 -1.05 -2.29
N GLU A 128 -111.62 -1.02 -3.62
CA GLU A 128 -110.64 -1.61 -4.54
C GLU A 128 -109.29 -0.87 -4.53
N ALA A 129 -109.29 0.46 -4.38
CA ALA A 129 -108.06 1.26 -4.26
C ALA A 129 -107.34 0.99 -2.92
N ILE A 130 -108.10 0.81 -1.83
CA ILE A 130 -107.57 0.42 -0.53
C ILE A 130 -107.02 -1.01 -0.57
N LEU A 131 -107.75 -1.96 -1.17
CA LEU A 131 -107.28 -3.34 -1.34
C LEU A 131 -106.01 -3.41 -2.20
N GLY A 132 -105.93 -2.59 -3.26
CA GLY A 132 -104.75 -2.44 -4.11
C GLY A 132 -103.54 -1.93 -3.32
N ALA A 133 -103.71 -0.85 -2.54
CA ALA A 133 -102.66 -0.29 -1.68
C ALA A 133 -102.20 -1.27 -0.60
N ILE A 134 -103.13 -2.01 0.04
CA ILE A 134 -102.81 -3.03 1.05
C ILE A 134 -102.03 -4.20 0.43
N ASN A 135 -102.43 -4.67 -0.75
CA ASN A 135 -101.68 -5.73 -1.44
C ASN A 135 -100.29 -5.26 -1.91
N GLN A 136 -100.17 -4.02 -2.37
CA GLN A 136 -98.88 -3.43 -2.73
C GLN A 136 -97.98 -3.25 -1.50
N GLN A 137 -98.54 -2.86 -0.36
CA GLN A 137 -97.83 -2.78 0.91
C GLN A 137 -97.41 -4.16 1.42
N ARG A 138 -98.25 -5.19 1.29
CA ARG A 138 -97.93 -6.58 1.59
C ARG A 138 -96.73 -7.08 0.77
N ASN A 139 -96.72 -6.81 -0.53
CA ASN A 139 -95.61 -7.19 -1.40
C ASN A 139 -94.31 -6.44 -1.06
N SER A 140 -94.42 -5.18 -0.65
CA SER A 140 -93.28 -4.38 -0.19
C SER A 140 -92.73 -4.91 1.15
N LEU A 141 -93.61 -5.36 2.06
CA LEU A 141 -93.24 -6.03 3.31
C LEU A 141 -92.60 -7.40 3.07
N ASP A 142 -93.13 -8.22 2.16
CA ASP A 142 -92.51 -9.51 1.78
C ASP A 142 -91.10 -9.29 1.22
N SER A 143 -90.91 -8.25 0.39
CA SER A 143 -89.59 -7.88 -0.13
C SER A 143 -88.63 -7.41 0.96
N LEU A 144 -89.12 -6.65 1.94
CA LEU A 144 -88.34 -6.21 3.11
C LEU A 144 -87.94 -7.39 4.00
N VAL A 145 -88.87 -8.32 4.27
CA VAL A 145 -88.60 -9.56 5.02
C VAL A 145 -87.57 -10.41 4.29
N GLY A 146 -87.65 -10.50 2.96
CA GLY A 146 -86.63 -11.15 2.12
C GLY A 146 -85.26 -10.47 2.22
N ALA A 147 -85.20 -9.14 2.21
CA ALA A 147 -83.95 -8.38 2.33
C ALA A 147 -83.33 -8.45 3.74
N ILE A 148 -84.13 -8.63 4.79
CA ILE A 148 -83.64 -8.71 6.18
C ILE A 148 -83.29 -10.15 6.57
N GLY A 149 -84.17 -11.11 6.30
CA GLY A 149 -84.08 -12.49 6.80
C GLY A 149 -83.92 -13.57 5.73
N GLY A 150 -83.91 -13.22 4.44
CA GLY A 150 -83.78 -14.19 3.35
C GLY A 150 -82.39 -14.85 3.30
N GLU A 151 -82.32 -16.04 2.71
CA GLU A 151 -81.05 -16.77 2.53
C GLU A 151 -80.22 -16.28 1.33
N SER A 152 -80.72 -15.31 0.56
CA SER A 152 -79.98 -14.71 -0.56
C SER A 152 -78.77 -13.89 -0.08
N ASP A 153 -77.67 -13.89 -0.83
CA ASP A 153 -76.41 -13.19 -0.50
C ASP A 153 -76.55 -11.68 -0.26
N GLY A 154 -77.61 -11.06 -0.77
CA GLY A 154 -77.92 -9.65 -0.53
C GLY A 154 -78.60 -9.34 0.80
N SER A 155 -78.96 -10.34 1.60
CA SER A 155 -79.69 -10.11 2.86
C SER A 155 -78.77 -9.64 3.98
N ILE A 156 -79.32 -8.83 4.89
CA ILE A 156 -78.57 -8.32 6.05
C ILE A 156 -78.09 -9.48 6.94
N LEU A 157 -78.93 -10.51 7.12
CA LEU A 157 -78.56 -11.69 7.89
C LEU A 157 -77.41 -12.48 7.24
N SER A 158 -77.41 -12.62 5.91
CA SER A 158 -76.34 -13.30 5.18
C SER A 158 -75.03 -12.52 5.25
N GLN A 159 -75.07 -11.20 5.01
CA GLN A 159 -73.89 -10.35 5.15
C GLN A 159 -73.34 -10.33 6.58
N MET A 160 -74.20 -10.38 7.60
CA MET A 160 -73.77 -10.46 9.00
C MET A 160 -73.09 -11.81 9.32
N LYS A 161 -73.58 -12.92 8.74
CA LYS A 161 -72.93 -14.24 8.85
C LYS A 161 -71.56 -14.24 8.16
N LEU A 162 -71.46 -13.66 6.97
CA LEU A 162 -70.19 -13.53 6.24
C LEU A 162 -69.20 -12.64 6.99
N LEU A 163 -69.62 -11.47 7.48
CA LEU A 163 -68.78 -10.59 8.29
C LEU A 163 -68.28 -11.28 9.55
N ARG A 164 -69.14 -12.07 10.22
CA ARG A 164 -68.73 -12.89 11.36
C ARG A 164 -67.72 -13.96 10.96
N GLY A 165 -67.90 -14.60 9.81
CA GLY A 165 -66.96 -15.56 9.24
C GLY A 165 -65.59 -14.93 8.99
N ASP A 166 -65.56 -13.83 8.24
CA ASP A 166 -64.33 -13.07 7.92
C ASP A 166 -63.61 -12.56 9.17
N LEU A 167 -64.34 -12.02 10.14
CA LEU A 167 -63.75 -11.57 11.41
C LEU A 167 -63.13 -12.73 12.18
N ASN A 168 -63.78 -13.89 12.19
CA ASN A 168 -63.28 -15.06 12.91
C ASN A 168 -62.07 -15.70 12.19
N ASP A 169 -62.07 -15.72 10.86
CA ASP A 169 -60.94 -16.19 10.06
C ASP A 169 -59.75 -15.22 10.15
N SER A 170 -59.99 -13.90 10.12
CA SER A 170 -58.96 -12.88 10.33
C SER A 170 -58.34 -13.00 11.73
N HIS A 171 -59.16 -13.24 12.76
CA HIS A 171 -58.69 -13.51 14.11
C HIS A 171 -57.83 -14.78 14.18
N LYS A 172 -58.27 -15.87 13.51
CA LYS A 172 -57.52 -17.13 13.44
C LYS A 172 -56.17 -16.98 12.74
N LEU A 173 -56.11 -16.19 11.66
CA LEU A 173 -54.87 -15.88 10.95
C LEU A 173 -53.90 -15.04 11.79
N ALA A 174 -54.42 -14.02 12.51
CA ALA A 174 -53.62 -13.19 13.40
C ALA A 174 -53.01 -14.02 14.55
N LEU A 175 -53.82 -14.88 15.17
CA LEU A 175 -53.38 -15.84 16.19
C LEU A 175 -52.26 -16.75 15.66
N LYS A 176 -52.45 -17.32 14.45
CA LYS A 176 -51.46 -18.20 13.84
C LYS A 176 -50.13 -17.49 13.58
N SER A 177 -50.17 -16.26 13.03
CA SER A 177 -48.97 -15.46 12.79
C SER A 177 -48.22 -15.13 14.09
N GLN A 178 -48.93 -14.77 15.16
CA GLN A 178 -48.32 -14.51 16.46
C GLN A 178 -47.75 -15.80 17.10
N GLN A 179 -48.42 -16.94 16.93
CA GLN A 179 -47.95 -18.23 17.44
C GLN A 179 -46.68 -18.68 16.71
N GLU A 180 -46.59 -18.49 15.40
CA GLU A 180 -45.37 -18.72 14.62
C GLU A 180 -44.21 -17.81 15.08
N ALA A 181 -44.49 -16.55 15.43
CA ALA A 181 -43.48 -15.65 16.00
C ALA A 181 -43.00 -16.13 17.38
N ALA A 182 -43.90 -16.60 18.24
CA ALA A 182 -43.57 -17.17 19.55
C ALA A 182 -42.72 -18.46 19.42
N GLU A 183 -43.04 -19.35 18.47
CA GLU A 183 -42.22 -20.53 18.17
C GLU A 183 -40.83 -20.15 17.66
N THR A 184 -40.73 -19.10 16.83
CA THR A 184 -39.44 -18.63 16.31
C THR A 184 -38.57 -18.07 17.44
N LEU A 185 -39.16 -17.29 18.36
CA LEU A 185 -38.49 -16.83 19.57
C LEU A 185 -38.01 -17.99 20.45
N SER A 186 -38.84 -19.03 20.62
CA SER A 186 -38.46 -20.23 21.37
C SER A 186 -37.24 -20.92 20.77
N LYS A 187 -37.19 -21.09 19.44
CA LYS A 187 -36.03 -21.65 18.73
C LYS A 187 -34.77 -20.80 18.89
N ILE A 188 -34.91 -19.47 18.86
CA ILE A 188 -33.79 -18.55 19.10
C ILE A 188 -33.24 -18.73 20.52
N THR A 189 -34.11 -18.86 21.52
CA THR A 189 -33.71 -19.12 22.92
C THR A 189 -32.97 -20.46 23.05
N GLU A 190 -33.46 -21.53 22.42
CA GLU A 190 -32.80 -22.85 22.42
C GLU A 190 -31.42 -22.80 21.74
N GLN A 191 -31.31 -22.09 20.61
CA GLN A 191 -30.07 -21.93 19.89
C GLN A 191 -29.05 -21.10 20.68
N LEU A 192 -29.50 -20.06 21.40
CA LEU A 192 -28.67 -19.27 22.31
C LEU A 192 -28.18 -20.10 23.50
N ALA A 193 -29.02 -20.97 24.07
CA ALA A 193 -28.61 -21.89 25.14
C ALA A 193 -27.51 -22.85 24.66
N THR A 194 -27.66 -23.40 23.45
CA THR A 194 -26.63 -24.24 22.82
C THR A 194 -25.35 -23.45 22.55
N GLN A 195 -25.46 -22.21 22.07
CA GLN A 195 -24.30 -21.35 21.84
C GLN A 195 -23.59 -20.98 23.15
N LYS A 196 -24.33 -20.82 24.24
CA LYS A 196 -23.78 -20.56 25.59
C LYS A 196 -22.87 -21.70 26.04
N GLU A 197 -23.32 -22.95 25.91
CA GLU A 197 -22.53 -24.12 26.28
C GLU A 197 -21.27 -24.24 25.42
N ALA A 198 -21.40 -24.06 24.09
CA ALA A 198 -20.26 -24.05 23.18
C ALA A 198 -19.25 -22.93 23.51
N PHE A 199 -19.74 -21.76 23.91
CA PHE A 199 -18.89 -20.62 24.29
C PHE A 199 -18.17 -20.84 25.61
N GLU A 200 -18.79 -21.48 26.60
CA GLU A 200 -18.11 -21.87 27.85
C GLU A 200 -16.95 -22.83 27.57
N VAL A 201 -17.19 -23.86 26.74
CA VAL A 201 -16.14 -24.79 26.31
C VAL A 201 -15.03 -24.09 25.52
N PHE A 202 -15.38 -23.14 24.65
CA PHE A 202 -14.39 -22.33 23.93
C PHE A 202 -13.56 -21.47 24.88
N THR A 203 -14.21 -20.82 25.86
CA THR A 203 -13.57 -19.96 26.86
C THR A 203 -12.55 -20.74 27.69
N ASP A 204 -12.94 -21.92 28.17
CA ASP A 204 -12.02 -22.79 28.93
C ASP A 204 -10.81 -23.19 28.10
N LYS A 205 -11.02 -23.59 26.83
CA LYS A 205 -9.93 -23.93 25.92
C LYS A 205 -9.03 -22.75 25.61
N LEU A 206 -9.60 -21.56 25.40
CA LEU A 206 -8.86 -20.34 25.14
C LEU A 206 -8.00 -19.96 26.35
N TRP A 207 -8.56 -20.07 27.57
CA TRP A 207 -7.84 -19.82 28.81
C TRP A 207 -6.66 -20.78 28.99
N ILE A 208 -6.88 -22.08 28.79
CA ILE A 208 -5.81 -23.10 28.84
C ILE A 208 -4.73 -22.78 27.81
N LYS A 209 -5.10 -22.46 26.56
CA LYS A 209 -4.12 -22.18 25.50
C LYS A 209 -3.34 -20.88 25.72
N MET A 210 -3.98 -19.86 26.29
CA MET A 210 -3.29 -18.63 26.66
C MET A 210 -2.39 -18.81 27.87
N GLN A 211 -2.78 -19.63 28.84
CA GLN A 211 -1.90 -20.02 29.95
C GLN A 211 -0.70 -20.84 29.47
N ASP A 212 -0.91 -21.82 28.59
CA ASP A 212 0.17 -22.58 27.94
C ASP A 212 1.14 -21.63 27.21
N PHE A 213 0.62 -20.63 26.50
CA PHE A 213 1.42 -19.65 25.77
C PHE A 213 2.19 -18.72 26.72
N ALA A 214 1.55 -18.25 27.80
CA ALA A 214 2.16 -17.46 28.85
C ALA A 214 3.32 -18.21 29.52
N ASP A 215 3.12 -19.49 29.84
CA ASP A 215 4.14 -20.36 30.41
C ASP A 215 5.28 -20.60 29.42
N MET A 216 4.98 -20.81 28.14
CA MET A 216 5.98 -21.02 27.10
C MET A 216 6.81 -19.77 26.81
N LEU A 217 6.20 -18.58 26.76
CA LEU A 217 6.93 -17.31 26.64
C LEU A 217 7.86 -17.08 27.83
N SER A 218 7.41 -17.41 29.04
CA SER A 218 8.21 -17.25 30.26
C SER A 218 9.41 -18.20 30.31
N LYS A 219 9.34 -19.37 29.65
CA LYS A 219 10.32 -20.45 29.79
C LYS A 219 11.24 -20.59 28.56
N SER A 220 10.69 -20.53 27.35
CA SER A 220 11.39 -20.95 26.12
C SER A 220 12.22 -19.85 25.46
N ALA A 221 11.78 -18.59 25.48
CA ALA A 221 12.54 -17.52 24.82
C ALA A 221 13.78 -17.10 25.65
N THR A 222 13.68 -17.20 26.97
CA THR A 222 14.69 -16.73 27.92
C THR A 222 15.77 -17.77 28.20
N GLU A 223 15.43 -19.04 28.47
CA GLU A 223 16.47 -20.07 28.71
C GLU A 223 17.34 -20.31 27.47
N THR A 224 16.74 -20.47 26.30
CA THR A 224 17.48 -20.82 25.08
C THR A 224 18.44 -19.71 24.64
N VAL A 225 18.05 -18.44 24.82
CA VAL A 225 18.89 -17.28 24.50
C VAL A 225 19.99 -17.09 25.54
N ILE A 226 19.70 -17.32 26.83
CA ILE A 226 20.70 -17.27 27.91
C ILE A 226 21.75 -18.36 27.71
N GLU A 227 21.34 -19.60 27.41
CA GLU A 227 22.24 -20.73 27.22
C GLU A 227 23.15 -20.51 25.99
N ALA A 228 22.58 -20.03 24.88
CA ALA A 228 23.33 -19.71 23.67
C ALA A 228 24.34 -18.56 23.89
N LEU A 229 23.96 -17.49 24.58
CA LEU A 229 24.87 -16.38 24.91
C LEU A 229 25.98 -16.82 25.87
N LYS A 230 25.66 -17.65 26.86
CA LYS A 230 26.64 -18.19 27.81
C LYS A 230 27.67 -19.08 27.10
N GLN A 231 27.23 -19.89 26.14
CA GLN A 231 28.11 -20.69 25.29
C GLN A 231 29.07 -19.79 24.48
N VAL A 232 28.54 -18.76 23.81
CA VAL A 232 29.34 -17.83 22.99
C VAL A 232 30.35 -17.06 23.83
N ILE A 233 29.98 -16.59 25.02
CA ILE A 233 30.90 -15.90 25.94
C ILE A 233 32.01 -16.84 26.41
N THR A 234 31.68 -18.09 26.67
CA THR A 234 32.67 -19.11 27.08
C THR A 234 33.65 -19.42 25.96
N ASP A 235 33.15 -19.61 24.74
CA ASP A 235 33.98 -19.90 23.55
C ASP A 235 34.88 -18.71 23.16
N PHE A 236 34.39 -17.47 23.35
CA PHE A 236 35.17 -16.26 23.14
C PHE A 236 36.31 -16.14 24.17
N ASN A 237 36.03 -16.36 25.46
CA ASN A 237 37.05 -16.29 26.53
C ASN A 237 38.15 -17.35 26.37
N ASN A 238 37.79 -18.56 25.96
CA ASN A 238 38.76 -19.63 25.72
C ASN A 238 39.70 -19.28 24.55
N ASN A 239 39.17 -18.79 23.42
CA ASN A 239 39.98 -18.42 22.26
C ASN A 239 40.90 -17.22 22.51
N LEU A 240 40.47 -16.24 23.31
CA LEU A 240 41.27 -15.05 23.61
C LEU A 240 42.52 -15.41 24.44
N THR A 241 42.40 -16.38 25.33
CA THR A 241 43.53 -16.86 26.16
C THR A 241 44.56 -17.64 25.33
N GLU A 242 44.12 -18.47 24.39
CA GLU A 242 44.99 -19.36 23.62
C GLU A 242 45.74 -18.63 22.49
N GLN A 243 45.06 -17.79 21.70
CA GLN A 243 45.69 -17.16 20.53
C GLN A 243 46.61 -15.98 20.86
N PHE A 244 46.34 -15.24 21.93
CA PHE A 244 47.23 -14.14 22.34
C PHE A 244 48.46 -14.65 23.09
N GLY A 245 48.36 -15.75 23.84
CA GLY A 245 49.48 -16.35 24.56
C GLY A 245 50.64 -16.82 23.65
N GLU A 246 50.32 -17.50 22.55
CA GLU A 246 51.33 -18.00 21.60
C GLU A 246 52.02 -16.88 20.81
N ASN A 247 51.30 -15.82 20.44
CA ASN A 247 51.89 -14.67 19.73
C ASN A 247 52.94 -13.92 20.58
N PHE A 248 52.71 -13.77 21.90
CA PHE A 248 53.69 -13.14 22.78
C PHE A 248 54.95 -14.00 22.99
N LYS A 249 54.83 -15.33 22.86
CA LYS A 249 55.95 -16.25 22.98
C LYS A 249 56.91 -16.13 21.78
N GLN A 250 56.36 -16.00 20.57
CA GLN A 250 57.15 -15.79 19.35
C GLN A 250 57.85 -14.42 19.36
N LEU A 251 57.18 -13.37 19.87
CA LEU A 251 57.79 -12.05 20.01
C LEU A 251 59.01 -12.07 20.94
N ASN A 252 58.95 -12.80 22.05
CA ASN A 252 60.07 -12.91 23.00
C ASN A 252 61.29 -13.62 22.40
N GLU A 253 61.09 -14.62 21.54
CA GLU A 253 62.21 -15.31 20.87
C GLU A 253 62.90 -14.41 19.84
N ALA A 254 62.16 -13.61 19.08
CA ALA A 254 62.75 -12.65 18.13
C ALA A 254 63.62 -11.59 18.83
N VAL A 255 63.26 -11.16 20.03
CA VAL A 255 64.05 -10.20 20.82
C VAL A 255 65.37 -10.81 21.29
N LYS A 256 65.42 -12.10 21.64
CA LYS A 256 66.66 -12.78 22.05
C LYS A 256 67.67 -12.90 20.91
N GLU A 257 67.23 -13.23 19.70
CA GLU A 257 68.13 -13.35 18.55
C GLU A 257 68.84 -12.03 18.23
N LEU A 258 68.17 -10.89 18.43
CA LEU A 258 68.74 -9.56 18.26
C LEU A 258 69.89 -9.27 19.23
N VAL A 259 69.80 -9.75 20.47
CA VAL A 259 70.86 -9.60 21.48
C VAL A 259 72.10 -10.42 21.10
N VAL A 260 71.91 -11.63 20.57
CA VAL A 260 73.03 -12.48 20.10
C VAL A 260 73.78 -11.83 18.94
N TRP A 261 73.07 -11.19 18.02
CA TRP A 261 73.69 -10.46 16.91
C TRP A 261 74.56 -9.28 17.40
N GLN A 262 74.10 -8.53 18.41
CA GLN A 262 74.86 -7.42 18.97
C GLN A 262 76.21 -7.86 19.56
N ASP A 263 76.25 -8.98 20.25
CA ASP A 263 77.48 -9.46 20.91
C ASP A 263 78.53 -9.89 19.87
N ASN A 264 78.11 -10.56 18.79
CA ASN A 264 79.00 -10.95 17.69
C ASN A 264 79.61 -9.74 16.97
N TYR A 265 78.84 -8.66 16.76
CA TYR A 265 79.32 -7.49 16.05
C TYR A 265 80.41 -6.73 16.81
N LYS A 266 80.32 -6.69 18.15
CA LYS A 266 81.34 -6.08 19.03
C LYS A 266 82.73 -6.71 18.82
N VAL A 267 82.79 -8.03 18.62
CA VAL A 267 84.04 -8.76 18.39
C VAL A 267 84.70 -8.34 17.07
N GLN A 268 83.90 -8.15 16.02
CA GLN A 268 84.42 -7.82 14.68
C GLN A 268 85.09 -6.44 14.61
N ILE A 269 84.61 -5.46 15.36
CA ILE A 269 85.20 -4.11 15.41
C ILE A 269 86.55 -4.11 16.15
N ALA A 270 86.70 -4.95 17.17
CA ALA A 270 87.97 -5.08 17.89
C ALA A 270 89.08 -5.60 16.96
N ASP A 271 88.80 -6.64 16.17
CA ASP A 271 89.76 -7.27 15.25
C ASP A 271 90.21 -6.31 14.13
N MET A 272 89.28 -5.52 13.58
CA MET A 272 89.57 -4.50 12.57
C MET A 272 90.50 -3.39 13.09
N THR A 273 90.36 -3.02 14.36
CA THR A 273 91.21 -1.99 15.00
C THR A 273 92.67 -2.46 15.11
N GLU A 274 92.88 -3.74 15.40
CA GLU A 274 94.21 -4.33 15.52
C GLU A 274 94.96 -4.38 14.18
N GLN A 275 94.27 -4.76 13.10
CA GLN A 275 94.86 -4.79 11.75
C GLN A 275 95.32 -3.40 11.27
N TYR A 276 94.59 -2.34 11.63
CA TYR A 276 94.96 -0.98 11.24
C TYR A 276 96.27 -0.50 11.89
N LYS A 277 96.48 -0.87 13.15
CA LYS A 277 97.71 -0.53 13.89
C LYS A 277 98.96 -1.11 13.22
N LEU A 278 98.87 -2.36 12.75
CA LEU A 278 99.95 -3.03 11.99
C LEU A 278 100.28 -2.30 10.67
N GLY A 279 99.27 -1.74 10.00
CA GLY A 279 99.46 -0.96 8.78
C GLY A 279 100.27 0.33 9.00
N VAL A 280 100.02 1.03 10.11
CA VAL A 280 100.75 2.26 10.46
C VAL A 280 102.22 1.97 10.79
N GLU A 281 102.51 0.90 11.53
CA GLU A 281 103.89 0.50 11.85
C GLU A 281 104.73 0.20 10.59
N SER A 282 104.13 -0.46 9.59
CA SER A 282 104.81 -0.79 8.33
C SER A 282 105.21 0.45 7.51
N ILE A 283 104.40 1.51 7.56
CA ILE A 283 104.70 2.78 6.88
C ILE A 283 105.90 3.47 7.54
N SER A 284 105.96 3.50 8.87
CA SER A 284 107.10 4.07 9.61
C SER A 284 108.41 3.31 9.36
N ALA A 285 108.37 1.98 9.21
CA ALA A 285 109.54 1.19 8.84
C ALA A 285 110.07 1.53 7.42
N THR A 286 109.17 1.88 6.50
CA THR A 286 109.52 2.27 5.14
C THR A 286 110.24 3.63 5.12
N GLU A 287 109.76 4.59 5.90
CA GLU A 287 110.41 5.91 6.10
C GLU A 287 111.89 5.75 6.53
N GLN A 288 112.15 4.94 7.56
CA GLN A 288 113.50 4.71 8.07
C GLN A 288 114.43 4.10 7.02
N SER A 289 113.91 3.18 6.19
CA SER A 289 114.69 2.52 5.15
C SER A 289 115.14 3.52 4.07
N VAL A 290 114.26 4.46 3.68
CA VAL A 290 114.57 5.50 2.68
C VAL A 290 115.62 6.49 3.23
N ALA A 291 115.52 6.88 4.49
CA ALA A 291 116.51 7.75 5.14
C ALA A 291 117.92 7.12 5.16
N LYS A 292 118.00 5.79 5.33
CA LYS A 292 119.27 5.04 5.33
C LYS A 292 119.94 5.03 3.95
N ILE A 293 119.17 4.84 2.88
CA ILE A 293 119.68 4.88 1.48
C ILE A 293 120.29 6.26 1.14
N SER A 294 119.64 7.34 1.57
CA SER A 294 120.14 8.72 1.39
C SER A 294 121.51 8.92 2.05
N THR A 295 121.71 8.32 3.23
CA THR A 295 122.97 8.43 3.98
C THR A 295 124.11 7.68 3.27
N GLU A 296 123.88 6.43 2.85
CA GLU A 296 124.90 5.62 2.13
C GLU A 296 125.29 6.23 0.78
N SER A 297 124.37 6.91 0.10
CA SER A 297 124.64 7.56 -1.19
C SER A 297 125.68 8.69 -1.10
N LYS A 298 125.94 9.24 0.10
CA LYS A 298 126.99 10.25 0.34
C LYS A 298 128.42 9.71 0.27
N VAL A 299 128.64 8.39 0.26
CA VAL A 299 129.98 7.76 0.20
C VAL A 299 130.54 7.72 -1.24
N ILE A 300 129.68 7.88 -2.25
CA ILE A 300 130.04 7.82 -3.67
C ILE A 300 131.04 8.93 -4.08
N PRO A 301 130.85 10.22 -3.70
CA PRO A 301 131.81 11.29 -4.01
C PRO A 301 133.21 11.06 -3.42
N GLU A 302 133.27 10.48 -2.23
CA GLU A 302 134.54 10.16 -1.56
C GLU A 302 135.31 9.07 -2.32
N SER A 303 134.61 8.03 -2.77
CA SER A 303 135.19 6.97 -3.60
C SER A 303 135.71 7.48 -4.94
N MET A 304 135.03 8.48 -5.55
CA MET A 304 135.50 9.12 -6.79
C MET A 304 136.72 10.03 -6.58
N THR A 305 136.85 10.62 -5.39
CA THR A 305 138.05 11.40 -5.01
C THR A 305 139.27 10.50 -4.90
N ASN A 306 139.13 9.33 -4.29
CA ASN A 306 140.22 8.34 -4.22
C ASN A 306 140.62 7.83 -5.62
N LEU A 307 139.67 7.65 -6.53
CA LEU A 307 139.97 7.25 -7.91
C LEU A 307 140.79 8.32 -8.66
N LYS A 308 140.51 9.61 -8.41
CA LYS A 308 141.29 10.72 -8.96
C LYS A 308 142.76 10.65 -8.52
N GLU A 309 143.01 10.39 -7.23
CA GLU A 309 144.36 10.30 -6.68
C GLU A 309 145.16 9.14 -7.32
N VAL A 310 144.52 7.99 -7.54
CA VAL A 310 145.13 6.84 -8.25
C VAL A 310 145.49 7.21 -9.70
N MET A 311 144.64 7.98 -10.38
CA MET A 311 144.93 8.44 -11.75
C MET A 311 146.10 9.43 -11.81
N GLU A 312 146.21 10.37 -10.86
CA GLU A 312 147.34 11.32 -10.78
C GLU A 312 148.68 10.59 -10.57
N VAL A 313 148.72 9.59 -9.68
CA VAL A 313 149.92 8.76 -9.45
C VAL A 313 150.31 7.99 -10.72
N ASN A 314 149.33 7.44 -11.45
CA ASN A 314 149.60 6.72 -12.69
C ASN A 314 150.17 7.66 -13.77
N GLN A 315 149.65 8.88 -13.87
CA GLN A 315 150.15 9.91 -14.78
C GLN A 315 151.60 10.29 -14.46
N HIS A 316 151.95 10.44 -13.18
CA HIS A 316 153.32 10.69 -12.74
C HIS A 316 154.24 9.51 -13.08
N GLN A 317 153.78 8.27 -12.94
CA GLN A 317 154.57 7.10 -13.32
C GLN A 317 154.83 7.04 -14.83
N LEU A 318 153.86 7.43 -15.66
CA LEU A 318 154.04 7.57 -17.11
C LEU A 318 155.07 8.64 -17.47
N ALA A 319 155.02 9.81 -16.84
CA ALA A 319 155.98 10.90 -17.06
C ALA A 319 157.40 10.52 -16.64
N GLU A 320 157.57 9.79 -15.54
CA GLU A 320 158.88 9.28 -15.12
C GLU A 320 159.41 8.20 -16.06
N LEU A 321 158.52 7.36 -16.62
CA LEU A 321 158.89 6.38 -17.66
C LEU A 321 159.39 7.08 -18.94
N GLU A 322 158.75 8.18 -19.33
CA GLU A 322 159.16 9.02 -20.46
C GLU A 322 160.50 9.71 -20.17
N ARG A 323 160.73 10.16 -18.94
CA ARG A 323 162.02 10.71 -18.49
C ARG A 323 163.13 9.66 -18.46
N HIS A 324 162.82 8.42 -18.10
CA HIS A 324 163.76 7.30 -18.18
C HIS A 324 164.08 6.90 -19.63
N LEU A 325 163.11 6.99 -20.54
CA LEU A 325 163.35 6.83 -21.98
C LEU A 325 164.20 7.98 -22.55
N GLU A 326 164.00 9.22 -22.09
CA GLU A 326 164.83 10.38 -22.44
C GLU A 326 166.26 10.25 -21.87
N ALA A 327 166.42 9.70 -20.66
CA ALA A 327 167.73 9.39 -20.10
C ALA A 327 168.43 8.23 -20.85
N PHE A 328 167.68 7.25 -21.34
CA PHE A 328 168.21 6.20 -22.22
C PHE A 328 168.62 6.74 -23.59
N LYS A 329 167.88 7.73 -24.09
CA LYS A 329 168.20 8.49 -25.29
C LYS A 329 169.48 9.31 -25.10
N ASP A 330 169.66 10.00 -23.97
CA ASP A 330 170.89 10.71 -23.61
C ASP A 330 172.11 9.78 -23.48
N ILE A 331 171.92 8.56 -22.96
CA ILE A 331 172.98 7.54 -22.87
C ILE A 331 173.37 7.04 -24.27
N ARG A 332 172.40 6.85 -25.17
CA ARG A 332 172.65 6.53 -26.58
C ARG A 332 173.34 7.71 -27.29
N ASP A 333 172.90 8.93 -27.05
CA ASP A 333 173.39 10.14 -27.73
C ASP A 333 174.84 10.43 -27.33
N ARG A 334 175.20 10.27 -26.05
CA ARG A 334 176.60 10.33 -25.58
C ARG A 334 177.48 9.16 -26.05
N ALA A 335 176.89 8.00 -26.37
CA ALA A 335 177.61 6.83 -26.89
C ALA A 335 177.83 6.89 -28.41
N VAL A 336 176.97 7.60 -29.16
CA VAL A 336 177.12 7.82 -30.61
C VAL A 336 178.00 9.04 -30.89
N GLU A 337 177.93 10.11 -30.08
CA GLU A 337 178.85 11.26 -30.15
C GLU A 337 180.31 10.85 -29.94
N ALA A 338 180.55 9.78 -29.19
CA ALA A 338 181.88 9.21 -28.99
C ALA A 338 182.48 8.56 -30.27
N VAL A 339 181.74 8.37 -31.38
CA VAL A 339 182.19 7.53 -32.51
C VAL A 339 182.53 8.30 -33.81
N PRO A 340 182.04 9.53 -34.03
CA PRO A 340 182.58 10.38 -35.08
C PRO A 340 182.87 11.84 -34.67
N GLU A 341 182.86 12.14 -33.36
CA GLU A 341 184.02 12.82 -32.74
C GLU A 341 185.24 11.88 -32.79
N ILE A 342 185.03 10.55 -32.85
CA ILE A 342 186.10 9.67 -33.31
C ILE A 342 186.53 9.95 -34.75
N ARG A 343 185.75 10.66 -35.56
CA ARG A 343 186.27 11.48 -36.66
C ARG A 343 185.19 12.04 -37.52
N LYS A 344 185.25 13.35 -37.65
CA LYS A 344 185.15 14.03 -38.94
C LYS A 344 183.84 13.81 -39.73
N GLN A 345 182.89 13.14 -39.15
CA GLN A 345 181.61 12.81 -39.71
C GLN A 345 180.51 13.41 -38.82
N VAL A 346 180.73 14.47 -38.01
CA VAL A 346 181.26 15.81 -38.35
C VAL A 346 180.79 16.31 -39.72
N ASP A 347 180.44 17.58 -39.77
CA ASP A 347 180.08 18.34 -40.96
C ASP A 347 178.73 18.00 -41.64
N GLU A 348 178.32 16.74 -41.82
CA GLU A 348 177.09 16.42 -42.59
C GLU A 348 175.79 16.45 -41.78
N THR A 349 175.75 15.87 -40.58
CA THR A 349 174.51 15.78 -39.78
C THR A 349 174.01 17.14 -39.30
N VAL A 350 174.94 18.10 -39.16
CA VAL A 350 174.69 19.52 -38.88
C VAL A 350 173.68 20.14 -39.86
N LYS A 351 173.61 19.63 -41.09
CA LYS A 351 172.67 20.11 -42.12
C LYS A 351 171.23 19.58 -41.94
N THR A 352 171.07 18.34 -41.48
CA THR A 352 169.75 17.68 -41.38
C THR A 352 169.04 17.98 -40.05
N ILE A 353 169.82 18.29 -39.01
CA ILE A 353 169.31 18.74 -37.70
C ILE A 353 168.67 20.13 -37.81
N ALA A 354 169.16 20.99 -38.71
CA ALA A 354 168.57 22.30 -38.94
C ALA A 354 167.12 22.22 -39.47
N ASP A 355 166.87 21.36 -40.46
CA ASP A 355 165.55 21.27 -41.11
C ASP A 355 164.50 20.51 -40.27
N SER A 356 164.93 19.62 -39.36
CA SER A 356 164.01 18.78 -38.56
C SER A 356 163.57 19.44 -37.25
N VAL A 357 164.39 20.33 -36.68
CA VAL A 357 164.10 21.01 -35.40
C VAL A 357 163.05 22.12 -35.56
N GLU A 358 162.98 22.76 -36.73
CA GLU A 358 162.01 23.82 -37.01
C GLU A 358 160.56 23.31 -37.20
N ALA A 359 160.40 22.11 -37.78
CA ALA A 359 159.09 21.49 -37.97
C ALA A 359 158.50 20.88 -36.67
N ALA A 360 159.34 20.32 -35.79
CA ALA A 360 158.88 19.65 -34.56
C ALA A 360 158.48 20.63 -33.44
N SER A 361 159.17 21.77 -33.32
CA SER A 361 158.92 22.76 -32.25
C SER A 361 157.57 23.47 -32.39
N THR A 362 157.11 23.69 -33.63
CA THR A 362 155.85 24.37 -33.92
C THR A 362 154.61 23.51 -33.62
N HIS A 363 154.70 22.19 -33.82
CA HIS A 363 153.57 21.28 -33.60
C HIS A 363 153.31 20.99 -32.11
N TYR A 364 154.36 20.88 -31.29
CA TYR A 364 154.23 20.55 -29.87
C TYR A 364 153.56 21.65 -29.04
N ASN A 365 153.79 22.92 -29.38
CA ASN A 365 153.18 24.05 -28.65
C ASN A 365 151.67 24.19 -28.91
N VAL A 366 151.18 23.83 -30.10
CA VAL A 366 149.74 23.87 -30.42
C VAL A 366 148.99 22.74 -29.72
N LEU A 367 149.54 21.53 -29.73
CA LEU A 367 148.91 20.34 -29.13
C LEU A 367 148.73 20.45 -27.61
N LEU A 368 149.72 21.02 -26.90
CA LEU A 368 149.66 21.20 -25.45
C LEU A 368 148.61 22.25 -25.03
N SER A 369 148.39 23.29 -25.84
CA SER A 369 147.41 24.34 -25.52
C SER A 369 145.96 23.93 -25.73
N GLU A 370 145.67 23.06 -26.70
CA GLU A 370 144.29 22.60 -26.97
C GLU A 370 143.83 21.48 -26.02
N SER A 371 144.76 20.64 -25.55
CA SER A 371 144.45 19.55 -24.61
C SER A 371 144.10 20.07 -23.19
N ASP A 372 144.81 21.09 -22.69
CA ASP A 372 144.54 21.71 -21.39
C ASP A 372 143.13 22.34 -21.31
N LYS A 373 142.71 23.00 -22.40
CA LYS A 373 141.38 23.62 -22.50
C LYS A 373 140.24 22.60 -22.48
N TYR A 374 140.43 21.44 -23.12
CA TYR A 374 139.39 20.41 -23.19
C TYR A 374 139.21 19.66 -21.86
N ILE A 375 140.30 19.35 -21.16
CA ILE A 375 140.28 18.68 -19.86
C ILE A 375 139.60 19.55 -18.79
N GLN A 376 139.91 20.85 -18.73
CA GLN A 376 139.27 21.76 -17.78
C GLN A 376 137.76 21.89 -17.99
N THR A 377 137.33 21.95 -19.26
CA THR A 377 135.91 22.05 -19.60
C THR A 377 135.13 20.79 -19.20
N HIS A 378 135.74 19.61 -19.35
CA HIS A 378 135.08 18.34 -19.06
C HIS A 378 134.99 18.02 -17.56
N ILE A 379 135.96 18.50 -16.75
CA ILE A 379 135.92 18.38 -15.28
C ILE A 379 134.81 19.28 -14.70
N ALA A 380 134.67 20.50 -15.23
CA ALA A 380 133.64 21.43 -14.77
C ALA A 380 132.22 20.91 -15.03
N SER A 381 131.94 20.35 -16.21
CA SER A 381 130.60 19.86 -16.55
C SER A 381 130.18 18.63 -15.75
N SER A 382 131.10 17.70 -15.48
CA SER A 382 130.81 16.51 -14.68
C SER A 382 130.48 16.84 -13.22
N ASN A 383 131.18 17.81 -12.62
CA ASN A 383 130.89 18.24 -11.25
C ASN A 383 129.51 18.90 -11.13
N ASP A 384 129.09 19.67 -12.14
CA ASP A 384 127.80 20.37 -12.13
C ASP A 384 126.62 19.39 -12.27
N LEU A 385 126.75 18.37 -13.12
CA LEU A 385 125.76 17.30 -13.27
C LEU A 385 125.63 16.44 -12.00
N LEU A 386 126.74 16.12 -11.35
CA LEU A 386 126.72 15.33 -10.10
C LEU A 386 126.10 16.13 -8.95
N SER A 387 126.39 17.42 -8.83
CA SER A 387 125.76 18.30 -7.83
C SER A 387 124.25 18.41 -8.04
N SER A 388 123.81 18.56 -9.30
CA SER A 388 122.39 18.63 -9.65
C SER A 388 121.64 17.32 -9.34
N PHE A 389 122.27 16.17 -9.59
CA PHE A 389 121.67 14.85 -9.31
C PHE A 389 121.45 14.62 -7.81
N VAL A 390 122.45 14.96 -6.98
CA VAL A 390 122.36 14.82 -5.52
C VAL A 390 121.28 15.74 -4.95
N THR A 391 121.21 16.98 -5.43
CA THR A 391 120.24 17.98 -4.95
C THR A 391 118.81 17.56 -5.30
N ASN A 392 118.55 17.19 -6.56
CA ASN A 392 117.21 16.79 -7.01
C ASN A 392 116.72 15.49 -6.32
N THR A 393 117.62 14.53 -6.06
CA THR A 393 117.26 13.29 -5.35
C THR A 393 116.90 13.58 -3.89
N ARG A 394 117.61 14.52 -3.25
CA ARG A 394 117.34 14.92 -1.87
C ARG A 394 115.99 15.63 -1.73
N GLU A 395 115.69 16.60 -2.59
CA GLU A 395 114.39 17.30 -2.60
C GLU A 395 113.21 16.34 -2.90
N GLY A 396 113.40 15.39 -3.83
CA GLY A 396 112.38 14.40 -4.14
C GLY A 396 112.03 13.49 -2.96
N ILE A 397 113.04 13.07 -2.18
CA ILE A 397 112.83 12.24 -0.99
C ILE A 397 112.15 13.03 0.14
N GLU A 398 112.58 14.27 0.41
CA GLU A 398 111.93 15.11 1.44
C GLU A 398 110.46 15.37 1.09
N THR A 399 110.14 15.66 -0.17
CA THR A 399 108.76 15.89 -0.63
C THR A 399 107.86 14.65 -0.46
N ILE A 400 108.38 13.45 -0.77
CA ILE A 400 107.64 12.20 -0.60
C ILE A 400 107.39 11.92 0.89
N SER A 401 108.39 12.16 1.74
CA SER A 401 108.27 11.98 3.19
C SER A 401 107.16 12.87 3.77
N ASP A 402 107.15 14.15 3.41
CA ASP A 402 106.14 15.10 3.89
C ASP A 402 104.73 14.70 3.42
N LYS A 403 104.58 14.28 2.15
CA LYS A 403 103.27 13.90 1.60
C LYS A 403 102.73 12.60 2.18
N LEU A 404 103.58 11.62 2.49
CA LEU A 404 103.14 10.38 3.13
C LEU A 404 102.69 10.62 4.57
N THR A 405 103.42 11.44 5.33
CA THR A 405 103.04 11.83 6.69
C THR A 405 101.70 12.58 6.71
N GLU A 406 101.53 13.57 5.83
CA GLU A 406 100.26 14.32 5.70
C GLU A 406 99.08 13.40 5.39
N SER A 407 99.26 12.43 4.48
CA SER A 407 98.21 11.49 4.08
C SER A 407 97.83 10.53 5.21
N ALA A 408 98.82 10.02 5.95
CA ALA A 408 98.59 9.13 7.10
C ALA A 408 97.78 9.82 8.19
N THR A 409 98.13 11.05 8.57
CA THR A 409 97.40 11.83 9.60
C THR A 409 95.96 12.13 9.15
N LYS A 410 95.75 12.41 7.86
CA LYS A 410 94.40 12.70 7.34
C LYS A 410 93.50 11.47 7.35
N VAL A 411 94.04 10.30 7.01
CA VAL A 411 93.31 9.02 7.08
C VAL A 411 92.96 8.68 8.53
N GLU A 412 93.91 8.81 9.46
CA GLU A 412 93.67 8.60 10.90
C GLU A 412 92.54 9.50 11.44
N THR A 413 92.56 10.78 11.07
CA THR A 413 91.56 11.77 11.52
C THR A 413 90.16 11.43 11.00
N VAL A 414 90.03 11.14 9.69
CA VAL A 414 88.73 10.84 9.07
C VAL A 414 88.14 9.53 9.61
N ILE A 415 88.98 8.51 9.81
CA ILE A 415 88.53 7.21 10.34
C ILE A 415 88.10 7.35 11.79
N SER A 416 88.86 8.07 12.62
CA SER A 416 88.50 8.32 14.01
C SER A 416 87.18 9.09 14.13
N GLN A 417 86.99 10.11 13.30
CA GLN A 417 85.72 10.85 13.26
C GLN A 417 84.56 9.95 12.80
N SER A 418 84.76 9.16 11.75
CA SER A 418 83.72 8.25 11.24
C SER A 418 83.34 7.17 12.25
N ALA A 419 84.31 6.63 13.00
CA ALA A 419 84.07 5.64 14.04
C ALA A 419 83.28 6.21 15.23
N ASN A 420 83.58 7.45 15.61
CA ASN A 420 82.83 8.16 16.65
C ASN A 420 81.40 8.49 16.19
N GLU A 421 81.22 9.05 14.99
CA GLU A 421 79.90 9.34 14.42
C GLU A 421 79.05 8.08 14.25
N PHE A 422 79.66 6.97 13.83
CA PHE A 422 78.96 5.69 13.73
C PHE A 422 78.52 5.19 15.11
N THR A 423 79.38 5.28 16.12
CA THR A 423 79.07 4.87 17.50
C THR A 423 77.93 5.71 18.08
N ASP A 424 77.94 7.02 17.88
CA ASP A 424 76.86 7.93 18.31
C ASP A 424 75.54 7.63 17.59
N ASN A 425 75.59 7.37 16.28
CA ASN A 425 74.40 7.01 15.51
C ASN A 425 73.81 5.67 15.95
N VAL A 426 74.66 4.66 16.20
CA VAL A 426 74.23 3.36 16.72
C VAL A 426 73.65 3.50 18.13
N SER A 427 74.28 4.28 19.01
CA SER A 427 73.81 4.52 20.37
C SER A 427 72.45 5.21 20.39
N ARG A 428 72.26 6.24 19.55
CA ARG A 428 70.97 6.91 19.36
C ARG A 428 69.91 5.98 18.79
N ALA A 429 70.25 5.16 17.80
CA ALA A 429 69.31 4.21 17.22
C ALA A 429 68.88 3.15 18.25
N ASN A 430 69.82 2.66 19.06
CA ASN A 430 69.54 1.70 20.12
C ASN A 430 68.66 2.32 21.23
N GLY A 431 68.93 3.58 21.61
CA GLY A 431 68.07 4.35 22.52
C GLY A 431 66.65 4.51 21.97
N GLY A 432 66.51 4.92 20.70
CA GLY A 432 65.19 5.06 20.06
C GLY A 432 64.42 3.74 19.93
N LEU A 433 65.13 2.62 19.67
CA LEU A 433 64.54 1.28 19.69
C LEU A 433 64.09 0.88 21.09
N GLN A 434 64.88 1.21 22.11
CA GLN A 434 64.54 0.91 23.50
C GLN A 434 63.34 1.74 23.99
N ASP A 435 63.27 3.02 23.63
CA ASP A 435 62.11 3.87 23.90
C ASP A 435 60.86 3.34 23.19
N SER A 436 61.00 2.92 21.93
CA SER A 436 59.90 2.31 21.16
C SER A 436 59.43 1.01 21.80
N ALA A 437 60.34 0.15 22.25
CA ALA A 437 60.02 -1.09 22.95
C ALA A 437 59.32 -0.83 24.30
N SER A 438 59.75 0.18 25.04
CA SER A 438 59.10 0.60 26.28
C SER A 438 57.68 1.12 26.02
N HIS A 439 57.50 1.98 25.01
CA HIS A 439 56.19 2.47 24.61
C HIS A 439 55.25 1.35 24.14
N ILE A 440 55.74 0.40 23.32
CA ILE A 440 54.96 -0.76 22.90
C ILE A 440 54.53 -1.59 24.11
N THR A 441 55.43 -1.82 25.07
CA THR A 441 55.12 -2.58 26.28
C THR A 441 54.06 -1.89 27.12
N GLU A 442 54.18 -0.58 27.32
CA GLU A 442 53.21 0.21 28.09
C GLU A 442 51.85 0.26 27.39
N GLN A 443 51.81 0.52 26.08
CA GLN A 443 50.57 0.51 25.30
C GLN A 443 49.91 -0.87 25.29
N THR A 444 50.70 -1.95 25.25
CA THR A 444 50.17 -3.32 25.33
C THR A 444 49.48 -3.57 26.67
N LYS A 445 50.02 -3.04 27.76
CA LYS A 445 49.40 -3.14 29.09
C LYS A 445 48.07 -2.37 29.14
N VAL A 446 48.04 -1.15 28.59
CA VAL A 446 46.81 -0.33 28.51
C VAL A 446 45.75 -1.01 27.64
N ILE A 447 46.13 -1.58 26.50
CA ILE A 447 45.21 -2.34 25.63
C ILE A 447 44.64 -3.55 26.36
N LYS A 448 45.46 -4.25 27.17
CA LYS A 448 44.99 -5.37 27.98
C LYS A 448 43.96 -4.92 29.02
N GLU A 449 44.22 -3.83 29.73
CA GLU A 449 43.27 -3.27 30.71
C GLU A 449 41.97 -2.86 30.02
N HIS A 450 42.03 -2.13 28.90
CA HIS A 450 40.83 -1.75 28.15
C HIS A 450 40.04 -2.94 27.60
N LEU A 451 40.70 -3.98 27.10
CA LEU A 451 40.01 -5.19 26.67
C LEU A 451 39.33 -5.90 27.84
N GLN A 452 39.98 -5.95 29.00
CA GLN A 452 39.41 -6.53 30.21
C GLN A 452 38.17 -5.74 30.67
N ASP A 453 38.27 -4.41 30.76
CA ASP A 453 37.16 -3.53 31.12
C ASP A 453 36.00 -3.65 30.13
N THR A 454 36.30 -3.69 28.82
CA THR A 454 35.28 -3.82 27.77
C THR A 454 34.54 -5.16 27.89
N VAL A 455 35.26 -6.25 28.18
CA VAL A 455 34.63 -7.57 28.37
C VAL A 455 33.77 -7.59 29.65
N GLU A 456 34.20 -6.93 30.72
CA GLU A 456 33.43 -6.82 31.96
C GLU A 456 32.15 -5.99 31.76
N ASP A 457 32.26 -4.82 31.13
CA ASP A 457 31.12 -3.96 30.77
C ASP A 457 30.14 -4.66 29.84
N LEU A 458 30.64 -5.37 28.82
CA LEU A 458 29.79 -6.08 27.86
C LEU A 458 29.06 -7.24 28.53
N ASN A 459 29.72 -7.97 29.45
CA ASN A 459 29.04 -8.97 30.27
C ASN A 459 27.95 -8.35 31.15
N GLN A 460 28.22 -7.20 31.77
CA GLN A 460 27.23 -6.52 32.60
C GLN A 460 26.04 -6.01 31.79
N HIS A 461 26.28 -5.44 30.60
CA HIS A 461 25.24 -5.01 29.68
C HIS A 461 24.39 -6.17 29.16
N VAL A 462 25.01 -7.28 28.73
CA VAL A 462 24.27 -8.47 28.28
C VAL A 462 23.41 -9.02 29.43
N ARG A 463 23.95 -9.07 30.65
CA ARG A 463 23.19 -9.52 31.83
C ARG A 463 21.99 -8.62 32.14
N SER A 464 22.19 -7.30 32.10
CA SER A 464 21.11 -6.33 32.31
C SER A 464 20.05 -6.39 31.19
N MET A 465 20.47 -6.58 29.95
CA MET A 465 19.56 -6.75 28.81
C MET A 465 18.72 -8.02 28.96
N ILE A 466 19.32 -9.13 29.40
CA ILE A 466 18.62 -10.38 29.70
C ILE A 466 17.60 -10.18 30.84
N GLU A 467 18.00 -9.55 31.95
CA GLU A 467 17.09 -9.28 33.07
C GLU A 467 15.89 -8.42 32.62
N THR A 468 16.14 -7.38 31.82
CA THR A 468 15.10 -6.51 31.27
C THR A 468 14.17 -7.29 30.32
N LEU A 469 14.72 -8.10 29.41
CA LEU A 469 13.94 -8.95 28.50
C LEU A 469 13.04 -9.94 29.26
N VAL A 470 13.55 -10.57 30.33
CA VAL A 470 12.77 -11.46 31.20
C VAL A 470 11.61 -10.68 31.84
N GLN A 471 11.89 -9.47 32.32
CA GLN A 471 10.91 -8.63 32.99
C GLN A 471 9.81 -8.16 32.03
N ASP A 472 10.18 -7.74 30.83
CA ASP A 472 9.27 -7.33 29.75
C ASP A 472 8.39 -8.50 29.28
N ALA A 473 8.98 -9.69 29.09
CA ALA A 473 8.22 -10.90 28.73
C ALA A 473 7.16 -11.24 29.80
N LYS A 474 7.51 -11.09 31.09
CA LYS A 474 6.60 -11.31 32.21
C LYS A 474 5.48 -10.25 32.27
N ALA A 475 5.80 -8.99 32.01
CA ALA A 475 4.83 -7.91 31.93
C ALA A 475 3.86 -8.10 30.76
N LEU A 476 4.36 -8.51 29.59
CA LEU A 476 3.56 -8.81 28.40
C LEU A 476 2.62 -10.00 28.65
N SER A 477 3.13 -11.07 29.27
CA SER A 477 2.34 -12.24 29.66
C SER A 477 1.19 -11.87 30.61
N THR A 478 1.46 -11.05 31.62
CA THR A 478 0.44 -10.54 32.55
C THR A 478 -0.61 -9.71 31.82
N THR A 479 -0.18 -8.78 30.96
CA THR A 479 -1.07 -7.89 30.20
C THR A 479 -1.98 -8.68 29.26
N LEU A 480 -1.46 -9.68 28.56
CA LEU A 480 -2.25 -10.58 27.70
C LEU A 480 -3.25 -11.40 28.52
N GLY A 481 -2.85 -11.89 29.70
CA GLY A 481 -3.74 -12.60 30.62
C GLY A 481 -4.91 -11.74 31.09
N ASP A 482 -4.64 -10.49 31.49
CA ASP A 482 -5.65 -9.54 31.93
C ASP A 482 -6.61 -9.14 30.79
N ALA A 483 -6.07 -8.86 29.60
CA ALA A 483 -6.87 -8.54 28.42
C ALA A 483 -7.79 -9.70 28.02
N ASN A 484 -7.30 -10.94 28.09
CA ASN A 484 -8.10 -12.13 27.81
C ASN A 484 -9.22 -12.30 28.85
N LYS A 485 -8.92 -12.08 30.13
CA LYS A 485 -9.92 -12.15 31.21
C LYS A 485 -11.01 -11.08 31.05
N ALA A 486 -10.64 -9.87 30.65
CA ALA A 486 -11.58 -8.79 30.34
C ALA A 486 -12.47 -9.17 29.14
N LEU A 487 -11.89 -9.66 28.04
CA LEU A 487 -12.63 -10.12 26.87
C LEU A 487 -13.66 -11.21 27.20
N VAL A 488 -13.28 -12.20 28.01
CA VAL A 488 -14.20 -13.25 28.47
C VAL A 488 -15.34 -12.66 29.29
N THR A 489 -15.03 -11.75 30.23
CA THR A 489 -16.01 -11.12 31.11
C THR A 489 -17.00 -10.26 30.33
N ASP A 490 -16.51 -9.42 29.42
CA ASP A 490 -17.32 -8.52 28.61
C ASP A 490 -18.20 -9.30 27.63
N THR A 491 -17.64 -10.32 26.98
CA THR A 491 -18.39 -11.16 26.04
C THR A 491 -19.47 -11.97 26.76
N SER A 492 -19.17 -12.53 27.94
CA SER A 492 -20.18 -13.21 28.76
C SER A 492 -21.30 -12.25 29.18
N SER A 493 -20.95 -11.04 29.63
CA SER A 493 -21.92 -10.03 30.07
C SER A 493 -22.84 -9.56 28.93
N ALA A 494 -22.27 -9.34 27.73
CA ALA A 494 -23.02 -8.98 26.54
C ALA A 494 -23.98 -10.09 26.12
N ARG A 495 -23.50 -11.34 26.10
CA ARG A 495 -24.32 -12.52 25.81
C ARG A 495 -25.47 -12.67 26.81
N ASP A 496 -25.18 -12.61 28.10
CA ASP A 496 -26.18 -12.78 29.16
C ASP A 496 -27.25 -11.68 29.07
N SER A 497 -26.86 -10.45 28.72
CA SER A 497 -27.79 -9.35 28.45
C SER A 497 -28.70 -9.61 27.24
N VAL A 498 -28.18 -10.21 26.17
CA VAL A 498 -28.96 -10.60 24.98
C VAL A 498 -29.94 -11.71 25.33
N THR A 499 -29.49 -12.75 26.03
CA THR A 499 -30.36 -13.86 26.49
C THR A 499 -31.50 -13.32 27.36
N GLN A 500 -31.19 -12.47 28.34
CA GLN A 500 -32.20 -11.88 29.22
C GLN A 500 -33.18 -10.97 28.46
N SER A 501 -32.70 -10.23 27.45
CA SER A 501 -33.55 -9.40 26.59
C SER A 501 -34.52 -10.24 25.75
N ILE A 502 -34.08 -11.41 25.28
CA ILE A 502 -34.91 -12.33 24.49
C ILE A 502 -35.94 -13.03 25.37
N GLU A 503 -35.57 -13.47 26.57
CA GLU A 503 -36.52 -14.00 27.55
C GLU A 503 -37.59 -12.95 27.94
N ALA A 504 -37.17 -11.70 28.16
CA ALA A 504 -38.08 -10.61 28.45
C ALA A 504 -39.01 -10.31 27.26
N MET A 505 -38.49 -10.34 26.04
CA MET A 505 -39.27 -10.18 24.82
C MET A 505 -40.30 -11.30 24.67
N GLN A 506 -39.90 -12.55 24.89
CA GLN A 506 -40.79 -13.72 24.83
C GLN A 506 -41.96 -13.57 25.81
N LYS A 507 -41.68 -13.28 27.09
CA LYS A 507 -42.72 -13.06 28.11
C LYS A 507 -43.65 -11.91 27.75
N ARG A 508 -43.10 -10.81 27.23
CA ARG A 508 -43.90 -9.64 26.84
C ARG A 508 -44.77 -9.95 25.62
N LEU A 509 -44.28 -10.75 24.68
CA LEU A 509 -45.03 -11.14 23.49
C LEU A 509 -46.17 -12.09 23.85
N GLU A 510 -45.92 -13.03 24.76
CA GLU A 510 -46.93 -13.94 25.31
C GLU A 510 -48.04 -13.16 26.06
N ALA A 511 -47.67 -12.24 26.95
CA ALA A 511 -48.61 -11.38 27.65
C ALA A 511 -49.41 -10.47 26.68
N SER A 512 -48.74 -9.90 25.67
CA SER A 512 -49.41 -9.07 24.66
C SER A 512 -50.37 -9.88 23.77
N LEU A 513 -50.08 -11.16 23.53
CA LEU A 513 -50.92 -12.11 22.80
C LEU A 513 -52.24 -12.34 23.55
N GLU A 514 -52.11 -12.61 24.85
CA GLU A 514 -53.24 -12.83 25.75
C GLU A 514 -54.11 -11.58 25.87
N ASP A 515 -53.49 -10.41 26.01
CA ASP A 515 -54.22 -9.14 26.14
C ASP A 515 -54.91 -8.72 24.82
N ALA A 516 -54.24 -8.92 23.67
CA ALA A 516 -54.81 -8.64 22.36
C ALA A 516 -56.00 -9.55 22.04
N THR A 517 -55.90 -10.85 22.32
CA THR A 517 -57.00 -11.81 22.10
C THR A 517 -58.18 -11.55 23.04
N ALA A 518 -57.92 -11.22 24.31
CA ALA A 518 -58.96 -10.82 25.25
C ALA A 518 -59.69 -9.54 24.79
N SER A 519 -58.94 -8.51 24.42
CA SER A 519 -59.48 -7.23 23.95
C SER A 519 -60.28 -7.38 22.64
N GLN A 520 -59.76 -8.14 21.67
CA GLN A 520 -60.44 -8.41 20.40
C GLN A 520 -61.76 -9.15 20.62
N THR A 521 -61.77 -10.16 21.50
CA THR A 521 -62.97 -10.91 21.88
C THR A 521 -64.03 -10.00 22.51
N GLN A 522 -63.60 -9.11 23.41
CA GLN A 522 -64.48 -8.16 24.05
C GLN A 522 -65.05 -7.13 23.06
N HIS A 523 -64.22 -6.62 22.14
CA HIS A 523 -64.65 -5.73 21.06
C HIS A 523 -65.67 -6.41 20.15
N MET A 524 -65.44 -7.67 19.79
CA MET A 524 -66.35 -8.46 18.97
C MET A 524 -67.70 -8.65 19.67
N GLN A 525 -67.70 -8.98 20.97
CA GLN A 525 -68.94 -9.04 21.78
C GLN A 525 -69.69 -7.70 21.82
N ARG A 526 -68.98 -6.57 21.98
CA ARG A 526 -69.62 -5.24 21.95
C ARG A 526 -70.23 -4.91 20.60
N VAL A 527 -69.54 -5.21 19.50
CA VAL A 527 -70.06 -4.98 18.15
C VAL A 527 -71.34 -5.78 17.93
N PHE A 528 -71.35 -7.06 18.31
CA PHE A 528 -72.56 -7.88 18.22
C PHE A 528 -73.68 -7.39 19.13
N SER A 529 -73.39 -7.00 20.36
CA SER A 529 -74.39 -6.43 21.28
C SER A 529 -75.00 -5.12 20.75
N ASN A 530 -74.18 -4.25 20.15
CA ASN A 530 -74.64 -2.97 19.59
C ASN A 530 -75.46 -3.19 18.31
N LEU A 531 -75.08 -4.15 17.47
CA LEU A 531 -75.85 -4.54 16.29
C LEU A 531 -77.21 -5.13 16.67
N ASP A 532 -77.25 -6.01 17.68
CA ASP A 532 -78.49 -6.60 18.18
C ASP A 532 -79.43 -5.52 18.76
N ALA A 533 -78.89 -4.61 19.57
CA ALA A 533 -79.64 -3.48 20.12
C ALA A 533 -80.18 -2.55 19.02
N GLY A 534 -79.35 -2.19 18.03
CA GLY A 534 -79.74 -1.34 16.92
C GLY A 534 -80.80 -1.97 16.01
N LEU A 535 -80.68 -3.27 15.72
CA LEU A 535 -81.70 -4.02 14.97
C LEU A 535 -83.02 -4.07 15.74
N LYS A 536 -82.97 -4.35 17.05
CA LYS A 536 -84.16 -4.42 17.89
C LYS A 536 -84.88 -3.08 18.00
N GLU A 537 -84.13 -1.98 18.13
CA GLU A 537 -84.68 -0.62 18.14
C GLU A 537 -85.36 -0.27 16.81
N GLN A 538 -84.72 -0.59 15.67
CA GLN A 538 -85.24 -0.25 14.35
C GLN A 538 -86.46 -1.09 13.97
N VAL A 539 -86.47 -2.37 14.34
CA VAL A 539 -87.65 -3.24 14.21
C VAL A 539 -88.77 -2.75 15.13
N GLY A 540 -88.46 -2.32 16.35
CA GLY A 540 -89.41 -1.71 17.29
C GLY A 540 -90.09 -0.46 16.72
N LYS A 541 -89.30 0.51 16.24
CA LYS A 541 -89.80 1.73 15.59
C LYS A 541 -90.65 1.43 14.34
N THR A 542 -90.27 0.41 13.58
CA THR A 542 -91.07 -0.04 12.42
C THR A 542 -92.41 -0.61 12.87
N GLY A 543 -92.42 -1.43 13.93
CA GLY A 543 -93.64 -1.98 14.53
C GLY A 543 -94.58 -0.89 15.05
N GLU A 544 -94.02 0.13 15.73
CA GLU A 544 -94.78 1.29 16.19
C GLU A 544 -95.40 2.08 15.03
N ALA A 545 -94.62 2.37 13.97
CA ALA A 545 -95.11 3.06 12.78
C ALA A 545 -96.23 2.29 12.06
N VAL A 546 -96.11 0.95 11.97
CA VAL A 546 -97.14 0.09 11.40
C VAL A 546 -98.42 0.10 12.25
N GLN A 547 -98.28 0.06 13.58
CA GLN A 547 -99.41 0.13 14.50
C GLN A 547 -100.14 1.48 14.41
N GLU A 548 -99.41 2.58 14.29
CA GLU A 548 -99.97 3.91 14.10
C GLU A 548 -100.72 4.02 12.77
N GLN A 549 -100.16 3.45 11.70
CA GLN A 549 -100.81 3.39 10.40
C GLN A 549 -102.09 2.53 10.43
N LEU A 550 -102.09 1.40 11.15
CA LEU A 550 -103.28 0.57 11.39
C LEU A 550 -104.37 1.34 12.15
N ASN A 551 -104.00 2.11 13.18
CA ASN A 551 -104.95 2.95 13.91
C ASN A 551 -105.55 4.06 13.03
N LEU A 552 -104.75 4.66 12.14
CA LEU A 552 -105.24 5.65 11.17
C LEU A 552 -106.22 5.02 10.16
N ILE A 553 -105.95 3.79 9.72
CA ILE A 553 -106.85 3.02 8.87
C ILE A 553 -108.15 2.69 9.61
N ASP A 554 -108.09 2.27 10.88
CA ASP A 554 -109.28 1.97 11.68
C ASP A 554 -110.16 3.21 11.89
N GLN A 555 -109.56 4.36 12.21
CA GLN A 555 -110.29 5.63 12.29
C GLN A 555 -110.89 6.05 10.94
N SER A 556 -110.15 5.86 9.85
CA SER A 556 -110.63 6.11 8.49
C SER A 556 -111.82 5.22 8.15
N MET A 557 -111.72 3.92 8.41
CA MET A 557 -112.81 2.95 8.23
C MET A 557 -114.02 3.29 9.09
N GLN A 558 -113.85 3.72 10.34
CA GLN A 558 -114.95 4.15 11.20
C GLN A 558 -115.65 5.41 10.67
N ARG A 559 -114.90 6.38 10.11
CA ARG A 559 -115.48 7.57 9.47
C ARG A 559 -116.26 7.18 8.22
N GLU A 560 -115.71 6.30 7.39
CA GLU A 560 -116.36 5.84 6.17
C GLU A 560 -117.60 4.99 6.48
N LEU A 561 -117.53 4.08 7.47
CA LEU A 561 -118.69 3.32 7.95
C LEU A 561 -119.78 4.25 8.51
N ASN A 562 -119.42 5.29 9.27
CA ASN A 562 -120.39 6.30 9.71
C ASN A 562 -120.97 7.09 8.54
N SER A 563 -120.16 7.48 7.56
CA SER A 563 -120.59 8.17 6.35
C SER A 563 -121.58 7.32 5.55
N VAL A 564 -121.27 6.03 5.36
CA VAL A 564 -122.15 5.05 4.69
C VAL A 564 -123.42 4.82 5.50
N MET A 565 -123.35 4.65 6.83
CA MET A 565 -124.53 4.54 7.71
C MET A 565 -125.43 5.78 7.64
N ASN A 566 -124.83 6.97 7.63
CA ASN A 566 -125.57 8.22 7.58
C ASN A 566 -126.21 8.43 6.20
N THR A 567 -125.49 8.09 5.12
CA THR A 567 -126.00 8.12 3.74
C THR A 567 -127.10 7.08 3.54
N MET A 568 -126.93 5.87 4.08
CA MET A 568 -127.93 4.81 4.06
C MET A 568 -129.16 5.21 4.89
N GLY A 569 -128.99 5.84 6.05
CA GLY A 569 -130.06 6.40 6.87
C GLY A 569 -130.81 7.54 6.18
N LYS A 570 -130.11 8.40 5.44
CA LYS A 570 -130.72 9.48 4.64
C LYS A 570 -131.52 8.92 3.47
N ASN A 571 -131.00 7.91 2.78
CA ASN A 571 -131.67 7.23 1.68
C ASN A 571 -132.87 6.40 2.17
N LEU A 572 -132.75 5.69 3.29
CA LEU A 572 -133.86 4.98 3.95
C LEU A 572 -134.93 5.96 4.46
N GLY A 573 -134.54 7.11 5.00
CA GLY A 573 -135.46 8.18 5.40
C GLY A 573 -136.20 8.80 4.22
N GLN A 574 -135.54 8.98 3.07
CA GLN A 574 -136.19 9.40 1.82
C GLN A 574 -137.17 8.35 1.31
N ILE A 575 -136.78 7.07 1.32
CA ILE A 575 -137.66 5.96 0.92
C ILE A 575 -138.87 5.87 1.86
N ALA A 576 -138.68 5.97 3.17
CA ALA A 576 -139.77 5.95 4.14
C ALA A 576 -140.72 7.15 3.99
N ASN A 577 -140.21 8.36 3.75
CA ASN A 577 -141.04 9.54 3.46
C ASN A 577 -141.82 9.40 2.14
N GLN A 578 -141.23 8.75 1.13
CA GLN A 578 -141.90 8.45 -0.12
C GLN A 578 -143.01 7.42 0.11
N PHE A 579 -142.76 6.36 0.89
CA PHE A 579 -143.77 5.37 1.29
C PHE A 579 -144.93 6.00 2.08
N VAL A 580 -144.67 6.94 3.00
CA VAL A 580 -145.72 7.66 3.74
C VAL A 580 -146.56 8.54 2.81
N LYS A 581 -145.93 9.24 1.86
CA LYS A 581 -146.66 10.00 0.83
C LYS A 581 -147.53 9.09 -0.04
N ASP A 582 -147.00 7.97 -0.49
CA ASP A 582 -147.70 7.02 -1.35
C ASP A 582 -148.87 6.36 -0.62
N TYR A 583 -148.72 5.99 0.66
CA TYR A 583 -149.81 5.48 1.49
C TYR A 583 -150.85 6.53 1.83
N SER A 584 -150.45 7.77 2.13
CA SER A 584 -151.39 8.87 2.39
C SER A 584 -152.24 9.17 1.16
N TYR A 585 -151.64 9.20 -0.02
CA TYR A 585 -152.34 9.34 -1.30
C TYR A 585 -153.30 8.17 -1.54
N LEU A 586 -152.88 6.92 -1.27
CA LEU A 586 -153.73 5.74 -1.41
C LEU A 586 -154.94 5.75 -0.45
N THR A 587 -154.75 6.18 0.80
CA THR A 587 -155.84 6.30 1.78
C THR A 587 -156.83 7.42 1.43
N GLU A 588 -156.34 8.52 0.84
CA GLU A 588 -157.20 9.62 0.39
C GLU A 588 -158.03 9.21 -0.84
N GLN A 589 -157.43 8.47 -1.79
CA GLN A 589 -158.16 7.85 -2.90
C GLN A 589 -159.19 6.81 -2.42
N MET A 590 -158.87 5.99 -1.41
CA MET A 590 -159.83 5.07 -0.80
C MET A 590 -160.99 5.80 -0.11
N SER A 591 -160.73 6.93 0.56
CA SER A 591 -161.76 7.79 1.16
C SER A 591 -162.71 8.37 0.11
N ILE A 592 -162.19 8.76 -1.06
CA ILE A 592 -162.98 9.27 -2.19
C ILE A 592 -163.87 8.17 -2.79
N VAL A 593 -163.41 6.92 -2.86
CA VAL A 593 -164.22 5.78 -3.33
C VAL A 593 -165.34 5.45 -2.35
N VAL A 594 -165.09 5.50 -1.03
CA VAL A 594 -166.12 5.25 0.00
C VAL A 594 -167.18 6.36 0.03
N LYS A 595 -166.79 7.63 -0.18
CA LYS A 595 -167.73 8.76 -0.28
C LYS A 595 -168.57 8.77 -1.57
N LYS A 596 -168.20 8.00 -2.60
CA LYS A 596 -169.02 7.81 -3.81
C LYS A 596 -170.01 6.62 -3.71
N ALA A 597 -169.96 5.87 -2.62
CA ALA A 597 -170.84 4.71 -2.36
C ALA A 597 -171.93 4.99 -1.31
N SER A 598 -172.06 6.24 -0.85
CA SER A 598 -173.16 6.79 -0.04
C SER A 598 -173.89 7.85 -0.82
#